data_AF-A0A935KJ91-F1
#
_entry.id   AF-A0A935KJ91-F1
#
_cell.length_a   1.000
_cell.length_b   1.000
_cell.length_c   1.000
_cell.angle_alpha   90.00
_cell.angle_beta   90.00
_cell.angle_gamma   90.00
#
_symmetry.space_group_name_H-M   'P 1'
#
loop_
_entity.id
_entity.type
_entity.pdbx_description
1 polymer ?
#
loop_
_entity_poly.entity_id
_entity_poly.type
_entity_poly.pdbx_seq_one_letter_code
_entity_poly.pdbx_strand_id
1 'polypeptide(L)'
;MRMEDHDTVSSFFQTMDFMVLQTITGAMVHRRIMSMCNGANLAYRKSVFHEVGGFSGIDHIASGDDMLLMHKIRKQYPHRIHYLKSKEAIIDTLPQPGWRSFFRQRIRWASKAGNYEDKSIMPVLLLVYLFNAAFPTLLIGGFYNPVYWHWLGYAWLGKTVVEWPLFIAAAVFFDRKYTISLFPLFQPLHIAYTLISGLLGQIGHYEWKGRRVR
;
A
#
# COMPACT_ATOMS: atom_id res chain seq x y z
N MET A 1 -7.39 -9.62 5.64
CA MET A 1 -6.03 -10.06 5.97
C MET A 1 -5.41 -9.07 6.95
N ARG A 2 -4.68 -9.55 7.95
CA ARG A 2 -3.97 -8.78 8.97
C ARG A 2 -2.58 -9.38 9.16
N MET A 3 -1.60 -8.58 9.58
CA MET A 3 -0.27 -9.09 9.94
C MET A 3 -0.23 -9.51 11.43
N GLU A 4 0.51 -10.58 11.69
CA GLU A 4 0.87 -11.01 13.03
C GLU A 4 1.85 -10.02 13.66
N ASP A 5 1.78 -9.89 14.98
CA ASP A 5 2.72 -9.07 15.73
C ASP A 5 3.90 -9.93 16.15
N HIS A 6 5.09 -9.42 15.86
CA HIS A 6 6.33 -9.93 16.43
C HIS A 6 7.04 -8.81 17.19
N ASP A 7 7.91 -9.18 18.13
CA ASP A 7 8.65 -8.27 19.02
C ASP A 7 9.78 -7.49 18.32
N THR A 8 9.54 -6.98 17.11
CA THR A 8 10.50 -6.16 16.37
C THR A 8 9.85 -4.89 15.86
N VAL A 9 10.60 -3.78 15.88
CA VAL A 9 10.16 -2.48 15.38
C VAL A 9 9.70 -2.56 13.91
N SER A 10 10.37 -3.38 13.10
CA SER A 10 10.00 -3.60 11.71
C SER A 10 8.65 -4.31 11.57
N SER A 11 8.33 -5.27 12.45
CA SER A 11 7.03 -5.93 12.46
C SER A 11 5.92 -4.95 12.80
N PHE A 12 6.07 -4.15 13.87
CA PHE A 12 5.07 -3.16 14.25
C PHE A 12 4.78 -2.19 13.11
N PHE A 13 5.83 -1.67 12.48
CA PHE A 13 5.69 -0.79 11.32
C PHE A 13 4.91 -1.45 10.18
N GLN A 14 5.27 -2.68 9.83
CA GLN A 14 4.60 -3.44 8.77
C GLN A 14 3.13 -3.70 9.08
N THR A 15 2.79 -4.03 10.34
CA THR A 15 1.40 -4.20 10.77
C THR A 15 0.60 -2.91 10.56
N MET A 16 1.11 -1.77 11.01
CA MET A 16 0.45 -0.47 10.84
C MET A 16 0.28 -0.10 9.37
N ASP A 17 1.35 -0.20 8.59
CA ASP A 17 1.35 0.08 7.16
C ASP A 17 0.34 -0.78 6.40
N PHE A 18 0.33 -2.08 6.70
CA PHE A 18 -0.55 -3.03 6.03
C PHE A 18 -2.03 -2.81 6.39
N MET A 19 -2.35 -2.49 7.65
CA MET A 19 -3.72 -2.15 8.07
C MET A 19 -4.26 -0.93 7.31
N VAL A 20 -3.45 0.11 7.15
CA VAL A 20 -3.82 1.30 6.36
C VAL A 20 -4.05 0.93 4.91
N LEU A 21 -3.15 0.15 4.30
CA LEU A 21 -3.29 -0.28 2.91
C LEU A 21 -4.58 -1.11 2.68
N GLN A 22 -4.91 -2.02 3.62
CA GLN A 22 -6.16 -2.80 3.57
C GLN A 22 -7.39 -1.90 3.72
N THR A 23 -7.33 -0.88 4.57
CA THR A 23 -8.42 0.08 4.77
C THR A 23 -8.65 0.93 3.52
N ILE A 24 -7.57 1.43 2.89
CA ILE A 24 -7.63 2.14 1.60
C ILE A 24 -8.20 1.21 0.53
N THR A 25 -7.76 -0.06 0.47
CA THR A 25 -8.31 -1.06 -0.45
C THR A 25 -9.82 -1.19 -0.30
N GLY A 26 -10.32 -1.36 0.92
CA GLY A 26 -11.75 -1.45 1.19
C GLY A 26 -12.52 -0.20 0.78
N ALA A 27 -11.98 0.98 1.07
CA ALA A 27 -12.59 2.26 0.68
C ALA A 27 -12.65 2.44 -0.84
N MET A 28 -11.58 2.09 -1.57
CA MET A 28 -11.51 2.22 -3.02
C MET A 28 -12.45 1.25 -3.74
N VAL A 29 -12.55 0.00 -3.25
CA VAL A 29 -13.50 -0.99 -3.75
C VAL A 29 -14.94 -0.54 -3.48
N HIS A 30 -15.22 -0.03 -2.27
CA HIS A 30 -16.54 0.49 -1.91
C HIS A 30 -16.97 1.67 -2.79
N ARG A 31 -16.04 2.61 -3.07
CA ARG A 31 -16.29 3.73 -3.99
C ARG A 31 -16.23 3.34 -5.47
N ARG A 32 -15.91 2.09 -5.80
CA ARG A 32 -15.79 1.55 -7.18
C ARG A 32 -14.75 2.28 -8.04
N ILE A 33 -13.79 2.96 -7.41
CA ILE A 33 -12.75 3.72 -8.10
C ILE A 33 -11.63 2.78 -8.55
N MET A 34 -11.25 1.82 -7.72
CA MET A 34 -10.20 0.85 -8.03
C MET A 34 -10.44 -0.46 -7.28
N SER A 35 -10.09 -1.57 -7.93
CA SER A 35 -10.11 -2.90 -7.33
C SER A 35 -8.68 -3.34 -7.02
N MET A 36 -8.17 -2.94 -5.86
CA MET A 36 -7.01 -3.60 -5.27
C MET A 36 -7.43 -4.90 -4.60
N CYS A 37 -6.57 -5.91 -4.67
CA CYS A 37 -6.76 -7.18 -3.98
C CYS A 37 -5.43 -7.73 -3.50
N ASN A 38 -5.52 -8.68 -2.57
CA ASN A 38 -4.39 -9.49 -2.16
C ASN A 38 -4.75 -10.95 -2.44
N GLY A 39 -3.98 -11.62 -3.29
CA GLY A 39 -4.23 -13.00 -3.69
C GLY A 39 -4.31 -13.98 -2.52
N ALA A 40 -3.70 -13.66 -1.37
CA ALA A 40 -3.83 -14.49 -0.17
C ALA A 40 -5.23 -14.44 0.47
N ASN A 41 -6.02 -13.39 0.22
CA ASN A 41 -7.35 -13.19 0.79
C ASN A 41 -8.36 -12.77 -0.28
N LEU A 42 -8.43 -13.54 -1.37
CA LEU A 42 -9.27 -13.30 -2.53
C LEU A 42 -10.14 -14.52 -2.82
N ALA A 43 -11.42 -14.31 -3.09
CA ALA A 43 -12.35 -15.35 -3.52
C ALA A 43 -13.14 -14.89 -4.76
N TYR A 44 -13.32 -15.79 -5.71
CA TYR A 44 -14.15 -15.58 -6.90
C TYR A 44 -14.77 -16.90 -7.35
N ARG A 45 -15.86 -16.84 -8.12
CA ARG A 45 -16.51 -18.03 -8.68
C ARG A 45 -15.64 -18.62 -9.78
N LYS A 46 -15.55 -19.96 -9.82
CA LYS A 46 -14.83 -20.67 -10.89
C LYS A 46 -15.37 -20.34 -12.28
N SER A 47 -16.69 -20.17 -12.44
CA SER A 47 -17.30 -19.77 -13.72
C SER A 47 -16.75 -18.42 -14.20
N VAL A 48 -16.71 -17.41 -13.32
CA VAL A 48 -16.18 -16.08 -13.61
C VAL A 48 -14.72 -16.15 -14.07
N PHE A 49 -13.89 -17.02 -13.46
CA PHE A 49 -12.51 -17.22 -13.89
C PHE A 49 -12.42 -17.71 -15.34
N HIS A 50 -13.26 -18.67 -15.73
CA HIS A 50 -13.29 -19.18 -17.10
C HIS A 50 -13.88 -18.16 -18.09
N GLU A 51 -14.93 -17.44 -17.69
CA GLU A 51 -15.59 -16.42 -18.52
C GLU A 51 -14.64 -15.28 -18.90
N VAL A 52 -13.74 -14.86 -18.00
CA VAL A 52 -12.72 -13.85 -18.30
C VAL A 52 -11.49 -14.43 -19.00
N GLY A 53 -11.48 -15.72 -19.35
CA GLY A 53 -10.34 -16.39 -19.99
C GLY A 53 -9.14 -16.63 -19.08
N GLY A 54 -9.36 -16.72 -17.75
CA GLY A 54 -8.33 -17.01 -16.76
C GLY A 54 -7.12 -16.07 -16.83
N PHE A 55 -5.92 -16.64 -16.75
CA PHE A 55 -4.65 -15.90 -16.85
C PHE A 55 -4.17 -15.66 -18.29
N SER A 56 -4.91 -16.12 -19.31
CA SER A 56 -4.50 -15.91 -20.70
C SER A 56 -4.41 -14.41 -21.01
N GLY A 57 -3.29 -14.02 -21.64
CA GLY A 57 -3.01 -12.64 -22.03
C GLY A 57 -2.35 -11.78 -20.96
N ILE A 58 -2.16 -12.30 -19.74
CA ILE A 58 -1.46 -11.64 -18.63
C ILE A 58 -0.35 -12.50 -18.01
N ASP A 59 -0.24 -13.75 -18.45
CA ASP A 59 0.71 -14.77 -18.02
C ASP A 59 2.18 -14.47 -18.36
N HIS A 60 2.41 -13.59 -19.34
CA HIS A 60 3.75 -13.09 -19.68
C HIS A 60 4.24 -12.00 -18.71
N ILE A 61 3.34 -11.39 -17.92
CA ILE A 61 3.70 -10.36 -16.93
C ILE A 61 4.14 -11.06 -15.65
N ALA A 62 5.40 -10.87 -15.26
CA ALA A 62 5.90 -11.48 -14.04
C ALA A 62 5.28 -10.82 -12.80
N SER A 63 4.51 -11.61 -12.03
CA SER A 63 3.92 -11.25 -10.73
C SER A 63 2.77 -10.24 -10.83
N GLY A 64 1.74 -10.43 -9.98
CA GLY A 64 0.55 -9.54 -9.95
C GLY A 64 -0.66 -10.15 -10.65
N ASP A 65 -0.62 -11.45 -10.90
CA ASP A 65 -1.66 -12.25 -11.54
C ASP A 65 -3.02 -12.05 -10.86
N ASP A 66 -3.05 -11.86 -9.54
CA ASP A 66 -4.25 -11.55 -8.76
C ASP A 66 -4.87 -10.21 -9.13
N MET A 67 -4.07 -9.14 -9.15
CA MET A 67 -4.50 -7.79 -9.55
C MET A 67 -4.92 -7.73 -11.02
N LEU A 68 -4.16 -8.39 -11.91
CA LEU A 68 -4.43 -8.43 -13.34
C LEU A 68 -5.71 -9.22 -13.65
N LEU A 69 -5.91 -10.37 -12.99
CA LEU A 69 -7.16 -11.12 -13.07
C LEU A 69 -8.34 -10.28 -12.54
N MET A 70 -8.16 -9.60 -11.41
CA MET A 70 -9.18 -8.71 -10.84
C MET A 70 -9.57 -7.59 -11.82
N HIS A 71 -8.61 -7.04 -12.57
CA HIS A 71 -8.88 -6.05 -13.60
C HIS A 71 -9.71 -6.63 -14.76
N LYS A 72 -9.39 -7.84 -15.22
CA LYS A 72 -10.20 -8.56 -16.23
C LYS A 72 -11.64 -8.77 -15.73
N ILE A 73 -11.80 -9.21 -14.48
CA ILE A 73 -13.12 -9.38 -13.84
C ILE A 73 -13.85 -8.04 -13.74
N ARG A 74 -13.17 -6.95 -13.34
CA ARG A 74 -13.78 -5.61 -13.25
C ARG A 74 -14.27 -5.11 -14.60
N LYS A 75 -13.51 -5.35 -15.68
CA LYS A 75 -13.87 -4.94 -17.03
C LYS A 75 -15.16 -5.60 -17.50
N GLN A 76 -15.36 -6.87 -17.17
CA GLN A 76 -16.59 -7.62 -17.53
C GLN A 76 -17.73 -7.41 -16.52
N TYR A 77 -17.41 -7.24 -15.23
CA TYR A 77 -18.35 -7.19 -14.12
C TYR A 77 -18.07 -6.00 -13.16
N PRO A 78 -18.19 -4.75 -13.61
CA PRO A 78 -17.73 -3.56 -12.89
C PRO A 78 -18.43 -3.30 -11.54
N HIS A 79 -19.60 -3.91 -11.31
CA HIS A 79 -20.41 -3.69 -10.11
C HIS A 79 -20.53 -4.92 -9.20
N ARG A 80 -19.79 -6.00 -9.51
CA ARG A 80 -19.88 -7.28 -8.78
C ARG A 80 -18.67 -7.55 -7.88
N ILE A 81 -17.75 -6.58 -7.75
CA ILE A 81 -16.56 -6.68 -6.89
C ILE A 81 -16.88 -6.01 -5.56
N HIS A 82 -16.65 -6.74 -4.46
CA HIS A 82 -16.94 -6.28 -3.12
C HIS A 82 -15.78 -6.57 -2.17
N TYR A 83 -15.56 -5.66 -1.22
CA TYR A 83 -14.66 -5.90 -0.10
C TYR A 83 -15.46 -6.45 1.08
N LEU A 84 -15.10 -7.64 1.55
CA LEU A 84 -15.78 -8.26 2.69
C LEU A 84 -15.23 -7.71 4.01
N LYS A 85 -15.89 -6.68 4.56
CA LYS A 85 -15.56 -6.09 5.86
C LYS A 85 -16.17 -6.90 7.00
N SER A 86 -15.59 -8.07 7.29
CA SER A 86 -15.98 -8.95 8.41
C SER A 86 -14.73 -9.37 9.18
N LYS A 87 -14.82 -9.41 10.52
CA LYS A 87 -13.70 -9.82 11.39
C LYS A 87 -13.43 -11.32 11.28
N GLU A 88 -14.48 -12.09 11.04
CA GLU A 88 -14.47 -13.55 10.86
C GLU A 88 -13.78 -13.96 9.54
N ALA A 89 -13.74 -13.06 8.55
CA ALA A 89 -13.05 -13.27 7.27
C ALA A 89 -11.60 -12.74 7.27
N ILE A 90 -11.07 -12.33 8.43
CA ILE A 90 -9.67 -11.89 8.54
C ILE A 90 -8.77 -13.12 8.67
N ILE A 91 -7.90 -13.31 7.67
CA ILE A 91 -6.75 -14.22 7.79
C ILE A 91 -5.52 -13.49 8.31
N ASP A 92 -4.66 -14.18 9.04
CA ASP A 92 -3.39 -13.66 9.53
C ASP A 92 -2.23 -13.99 8.56
N THR A 93 -1.15 -13.20 8.63
CA THR A 93 0.03 -13.37 7.79
C THR A 93 1.28 -12.86 8.49
N LEU A 94 2.41 -13.44 8.12
CA LEU A 94 3.70 -13.01 8.66
C LEU A 94 4.19 -11.73 7.99
N PRO A 95 4.76 -10.78 8.74
CA PRO A 95 5.50 -9.66 8.18
C PRO A 95 6.77 -10.17 7.46
N GLN A 96 7.33 -9.33 6.59
CA GLN A 96 8.61 -9.63 5.96
C GLN A 96 9.75 -9.61 7.00
N PRO A 97 10.77 -10.48 6.87
CA PRO A 97 11.88 -10.54 7.81
C PRO A 97 12.76 -9.30 7.67
N GLY A 98 12.56 -8.35 8.59
CA GLY A 98 13.33 -7.12 8.71
C GLY A 98 13.12 -6.09 7.59
N TRP A 99 13.79 -4.95 7.76
CA TRP A 99 13.64 -3.79 6.89
C TRP A 99 14.01 -4.06 5.42
N ARG A 100 15.13 -4.75 5.16
CA ARG A 100 15.61 -5.01 3.79
C ARG A 100 14.56 -5.77 2.97
N SER A 101 13.95 -6.79 3.56
CA SER A 101 12.92 -7.60 2.90
C SER A 101 11.63 -6.80 2.69
N PHE A 102 11.26 -5.98 3.67
CA PHE A 102 10.14 -5.05 3.56
C PHE A 102 10.30 -4.04 2.41
N PHE A 103 11.44 -3.33 2.34
CA PHE A 103 11.70 -2.36 1.26
C PHE A 103 11.69 -3.03 -0.11
N ARG A 104 12.32 -4.20 -0.26
CA ARG A 104 12.27 -4.98 -1.51
C ARG A 104 10.83 -5.34 -1.90
N GLN A 105 9.99 -5.70 -0.94
CA GLN A 105 8.58 -5.99 -1.19
C GLN A 105 7.84 -4.73 -1.66
N ARG A 106 8.01 -3.58 -0.99
CA ARG A 106 7.32 -2.33 -1.34
C ARG A 106 7.79 -1.75 -2.67
N ILE A 107 9.08 -1.79 -2.97
CA ILE A 107 9.63 -1.42 -4.29
C ILE A 107 8.98 -2.26 -5.40
N ARG A 108 8.86 -3.58 -5.19
CA ARG A 108 8.19 -4.49 -6.14
C ARG A 108 6.69 -4.20 -6.29
N TRP A 109 6.01 -3.76 -5.23
CA TRP A 109 4.60 -3.38 -5.33
C TRP A 109 4.45 -2.07 -6.10
N ALA A 110 5.34 -1.11 -5.88
CA ALA A 110 5.36 0.16 -6.59
C ALA A 110 5.71 0.01 -8.09
N SER A 111 6.60 -0.91 -8.46
CA SER A 111 6.96 -1.14 -9.86
C SER A 111 5.81 -1.68 -10.72
N LYS A 112 4.85 -2.37 -10.09
CA LYS A 112 3.65 -2.86 -10.78
C LYS A 112 2.65 -1.78 -11.16
N ALA A 113 2.70 -0.61 -10.50
CA ALA A 113 1.75 0.47 -10.75
C ALA A 113 1.78 0.96 -12.20
N GLY A 114 2.93 0.85 -12.89
CA GLY A 114 3.08 1.23 -14.30
C GLY A 114 2.31 0.32 -15.27
N ASN A 115 2.02 -0.92 -14.88
CA ASN A 115 1.33 -1.91 -15.72
C ASN A 115 -0.19 -1.90 -15.54
N TYR A 116 -0.73 -1.04 -14.67
CA TYR A 116 -2.17 -0.91 -14.52
C TYR A 116 -2.76 -0.14 -15.71
N GLU A 117 -3.75 -0.73 -16.38
CA GLU A 117 -4.46 -0.07 -17.50
C GLU A 117 -5.19 1.20 -17.03
N ASP A 118 -5.71 1.19 -15.79
CA ASP A 118 -6.44 2.31 -15.20
C ASP A 118 -5.47 3.31 -14.54
N LYS A 119 -5.12 4.37 -15.28
CA LYS A 119 -4.22 5.43 -14.83
C LYS A 119 -4.90 6.50 -13.96
N SER A 120 -6.19 6.36 -13.64
CA SER A 120 -6.94 7.36 -12.86
C SER A 120 -6.37 7.59 -11.45
N ILE A 121 -5.64 6.61 -10.89
CA ILE A 121 -5.00 6.74 -9.58
C ILE A 121 -3.64 7.45 -9.62
N MET A 122 -3.03 7.58 -10.81
CA MET A 122 -1.69 8.14 -10.95
C MET A 122 -1.57 9.57 -10.39
N PRO A 123 -2.53 10.49 -10.61
CA PRO A 123 -2.48 11.83 -10.01
C PRO A 123 -2.50 11.80 -8.48
N VAL A 124 -3.25 10.87 -7.87
CA VAL A 124 -3.31 10.71 -6.41
C VAL A 124 -1.98 10.19 -5.88
N LEU A 125 -1.39 9.18 -6.52
CA LEU A 125 -0.08 8.65 -6.15
C LEU A 125 1.02 9.72 -6.28
N LEU A 126 0.98 10.51 -7.36
CA LEU A 126 1.92 11.61 -7.57
C LEU A 126 1.76 12.70 -6.52
N LEU A 127 0.52 13.08 -6.17
CA LEU A 127 0.25 14.04 -5.10
C LEU A 127 0.81 13.56 -3.76
N VAL A 128 0.54 12.31 -3.40
CA VAL A 128 1.07 11.71 -2.16
C VAL A 128 2.60 11.70 -2.18
N TYR A 129 3.22 11.33 -3.31
CA TYR A 129 4.67 11.31 -3.45
C TYR A 129 5.27 12.71 -3.30
N LEU A 130 4.76 13.71 -4.03
CA LEU A 130 5.24 15.10 -3.97
C LEU A 130 5.05 15.71 -2.57
N PHE A 131 3.93 15.42 -1.92
CA PHE A 131 3.69 15.85 -0.54
C PHE A 131 4.73 15.24 0.43
N ASN A 132 5.04 13.95 0.31
CA ASN A 132 6.09 13.33 1.12
C ASN A 132 7.49 13.88 0.75
N ALA A 133 7.72 14.25 -0.51
CA ALA A 133 9.00 14.81 -0.97
C ALA A 133 9.27 16.22 -0.44
N ALA A 134 8.23 16.94 -0.01
CA ALA A 134 8.37 18.23 0.66
C ALA A 134 9.05 18.12 2.04
N PHE A 135 9.02 16.95 2.70
CA PHE A 135 9.62 16.80 4.03
C PHE A 135 11.16 16.89 4.00
N PRO A 136 11.88 16.14 3.14
CA PRO A 136 13.32 16.33 2.97
C PRO A 136 13.71 17.74 2.53
N THR A 137 12.91 18.41 1.69
CA THR A 137 13.24 19.78 1.24
C THR A 137 13.09 20.79 2.37
N LEU A 138 12.04 20.69 3.19
CA LEU A 138 11.87 21.51 4.39
C LEU A 138 12.97 21.24 5.43
N LEU A 139 13.36 19.96 5.59
CA LEU A 139 14.45 19.55 6.48
C LEU A 139 15.78 20.18 6.07
N ILE A 140 16.16 20.07 4.79
CA ILE A 140 17.39 20.67 4.26
C ILE A 140 17.31 22.20 4.32
N GLY A 141 16.16 22.77 3.96
CA GLY A 141 15.91 24.21 4.04
C GLY A 141 16.08 24.77 5.44
N GLY A 142 15.73 24.01 6.48
CA GLY A 142 15.88 24.39 7.89
C GLY A 142 17.32 24.76 8.28
N PHE A 143 18.32 24.15 7.65
CA PHE A 143 19.73 24.49 7.89
C PHE A 143 20.13 25.84 7.29
N TYR A 144 19.40 26.35 6.29
CA TYR A 144 19.62 27.66 5.68
C TYR A 144 18.76 28.77 6.28
N ASN A 145 17.50 28.45 6.63
CA ASN A 145 16.58 29.39 7.27
C ASN A 145 15.74 28.66 8.35
N PRO A 146 15.88 29.05 9.63
CA PRO A 146 15.16 28.39 10.73
C PRO A 146 13.63 28.40 10.64
N VAL A 147 13.04 29.28 9.83
CA VAL A 147 11.58 29.30 9.57
C VAL A 147 11.11 27.96 8.99
N TYR A 148 11.93 27.27 8.20
CA TYR A 148 11.54 25.98 7.61
C TYR A 148 11.41 24.85 8.64
N TRP A 149 12.06 24.94 9.81
CA TRP A 149 11.84 23.98 10.90
C TRP A 149 10.40 24.04 11.43
N HIS A 150 9.83 25.26 11.50
CA HIS A 150 8.45 25.46 11.93
C HIS A 150 7.49 24.86 10.90
N TRP A 151 7.72 25.12 9.61
CA TRP A 151 6.94 24.53 8.52
C TRP A 151 7.04 23.00 8.47
N LEU A 152 8.22 22.43 8.74
CA LEU A 152 8.39 20.99 8.87
C LEU A 152 7.51 20.43 9.99
N GLY A 153 7.51 21.08 11.16
CA GLY A 153 6.66 20.72 12.29
C GLY A 153 5.16 20.81 11.97
N TYR A 154 4.72 21.91 11.35
CA TYR A 154 3.33 22.10 10.94
C TYR A 154 2.88 21.09 9.89
N ALA A 155 3.72 20.81 8.89
CA ALA A 155 3.44 19.80 7.86
C ALA A 155 3.35 18.41 8.46
N TRP A 156 4.26 18.06 9.37
CA TRP A 156 4.25 16.77 10.08
C TRP A 156 3.00 16.60 10.93
N LEU A 157 2.64 17.61 11.72
CA LEU A 157 1.42 17.60 12.53
C LEU A 157 0.17 17.53 11.65
N GLY A 158 0.09 18.36 10.60
CA GLY A 158 -1.03 18.38 9.67
C GLY A 158 -1.24 17.04 8.97
N LYS A 159 -0.17 16.44 8.42
CA LYS A 159 -0.20 15.09 7.84
C LYS A 159 -0.75 14.07 8.83
N THR A 160 -0.20 14.09 10.04
CA THR A 160 -0.52 13.14 11.10
C THR A 160 -1.98 13.25 11.52
N VAL A 161 -2.50 14.47 11.73
CA VAL A 161 -3.89 14.75 12.10
C VAL A 161 -4.86 14.33 11.00
N VAL A 162 -4.53 14.57 9.73
CA VAL A 162 -5.39 14.20 8.59
C VAL A 162 -5.51 12.68 8.43
N GLU A 163 -4.41 11.94 8.64
CA GLU A 163 -4.41 10.47 8.51
C GLU A 163 -4.95 9.75 9.75
N TRP A 164 -4.94 10.42 10.91
CA TRP A 164 -5.28 9.81 12.19
C TRP A 164 -6.65 9.15 12.25
N PRO A 165 -7.75 9.76 11.74
CA PRO A 165 -9.07 9.14 11.80
C PRO A 165 -9.15 7.84 11.01
N LEU A 166 -8.52 7.80 9.83
CA LEU A 166 -8.42 6.58 9.02
C LEU A 166 -7.64 5.50 9.77
N PHE A 167 -6.52 5.89 10.39
CA PHE A 167 -5.69 4.97 11.17
C PHE A 167 -6.42 4.40 12.39
N ILE A 168 -7.15 5.24 13.15
CA ILE A 168 -7.98 4.76 14.27
C ILE A 168 -9.01 3.75 13.77
N ALA A 169 -9.73 4.06 12.69
CA ALA A 169 -10.73 3.16 12.13
C ALA A 169 -10.12 1.81 11.74
N ALA A 170 -8.93 1.82 11.14
CA ALA A 170 -8.18 0.62 10.81
C ALA A 170 -7.78 -0.16 12.08
N ALA A 171 -7.13 0.49 13.05
CA ALA A 171 -6.64 -0.13 14.27
C ALA A 171 -7.77 -0.73 15.12
N VAL A 172 -8.93 -0.09 15.18
CA VAL A 172 -10.12 -0.61 15.87
C VAL A 172 -10.70 -1.82 15.13
N PHE A 173 -10.75 -1.79 13.80
CA PHE A 173 -11.29 -2.90 13.01
C PHE A 173 -10.40 -4.15 13.09
N PHE A 174 -9.08 -3.98 13.01
CA PHE A 174 -8.10 -5.08 13.06
C PHE A 174 -7.71 -5.51 14.48
N ASP A 175 -8.31 -4.90 15.51
CA ASP A 175 -8.06 -5.18 16.93
C ASP A 175 -6.59 -4.93 17.37
N ARG A 176 -6.03 -3.82 16.91
CA ARG A 176 -4.64 -3.38 17.17
C ARG A 176 -4.59 -1.97 17.78
N LYS A 177 -5.48 -1.67 18.73
CA LYS A 177 -5.62 -0.31 19.29
C LYS A 177 -4.34 0.25 19.91
N TYR A 178 -3.45 -0.61 20.41
CA TYR A 178 -2.15 -0.19 20.97
C TYR A 178 -1.26 0.52 19.94
N THR A 179 -1.47 0.31 18.64
CA THR A 179 -0.69 0.99 17.59
C THR A 179 -1.07 2.45 17.40
N ILE A 180 -2.21 2.91 17.95
CA ILE A 180 -2.71 4.28 17.78
C ILE A 180 -1.75 5.30 18.37
N SER A 181 -1.20 5.05 19.56
CA SER A 181 -0.20 5.93 20.18
C SER A 181 1.14 5.92 19.45
N LEU A 182 1.47 4.80 18.79
CA LEU A 182 2.71 4.65 18.03
C LEU A 182 2.67 5.33 16.66
N PHE A 183 1.48 5.54 16.09
CA PHE A 183 1.30 6.09 14.74
C PHE A 183 2.14 7.34 14.42
N PRO A 184 2.13 8.43 15.23
CA PRO A 184 2.95 9.62 14.94
C PRO A 184 4.45 9.31 14.90
N LEU A 185 4.94 8.41 15.77
CA LEU A 185 6.36 8.03 15.82
C LEU A 185 6.83 7.37 14.52
N PHE A 186 5.94 6.66 13.82
CA PHE A 186 6.25 5.94 12.60
C PHE A 186 6.03 6.75 11.31
N GLN A 187 5.52 7.99 11.41
CA GLN A 187 5.35 8.89 10.26
C GLN A 187 6.66 9.19 9.50
N PRO A 188 7.80 9.47 10.16
CA PRO A 188 9.07 9.66 9.45
C PRO A 188 9.50 8.43 8.64
N LEU A 189 9.30 7.23 9.20
CA LEU A 189 9.56 5.97 8.50
C LEU A 189 8.63 5.79 7.30
N HIS A 190 7.35 6.15 7.46
CA HIS A 190 6.37 6.14 6.37
C HIS A 190 6.78 7.06 5.22
N ILE A 191 7.18 8.30 5.53
CA ILE A 191 7.67 9.28 4.56
C ILE A 191 8.90 8.71 3.83
N ALA A 192 9.89 8.21 4.58
CA ALA A 192 11.13 7.69 4.02
C ALA A 192 10.90 6.51 3.07
N TYR A 193 10.11 5.49 3.47
CA TYR A 193 9.89 4.35 2.59
C TYR A 193 9.01 4.69 1.39
N THR A 194 8.06 5.62 1.53
CA THR A 194 7.22 6.06 0.40
C THR A 194 8.09 6.67 -0.70
N LEU A 195 9.05 7.52 -0.33
CA LEU A 195 9.99 8.13 -1.26
C LEU A 195 10.91 7.09 -1.91
N ILE A 196 11.52 6.21 -1.10
CA ILE A 196 12.42 5.17 -1.59
C ILE A 196 11.67 4.21 -2.53
N SER A 197 10.50 3.74 -2.13
CA SER A 197 9.72 2.76 -2.89
C SER A 197 9.11 3.37 -4.15
N GLY A 198 8.67 4.63 -4.11
CA GLY A 198 8.19 5.34 -5.28
C GLY A 198 9.29 5.55 -6.33
N LEU A 199 10.46 6.05 -5.91
CA LEU A 199 11.58 6.29 -6.81
C LEU A 199 12.15 4.98 -7.39
N LEU A 200 12.51 4.04 -6.52
CA LEU A 200 13.11 2.78 -6.94
C LEU A 200 12.09 1.83 -7.58
N GLY A 201 10.79 2.00 -7.32
CA GLY A 201 9.74 1.26 -8.02
C GLY A 201 9.63 1.65 -9.49
N GLN A 202 9.88 2.92 -9.84
CA GLN A 202 9.81 3.40 -11.23
C GLN A 202 11.12 3.18 -12.00
N ILE A 203 12.28 3.22 -11.32
CA ILE A 203 13.60 3.18 -11.95
C ILE A 203 14.28 1.80 -11.79
N GLY A 204 13.91 1.04 -10.76
CA GLY A 204 14.65 -0.13 -10.33
C GLY A 204 14.27 -1.42 -11.05
N HIS A 205 15.29 -2.21 -11.39
CA HIS A 205 15.13 -3.64 -11.66
C HIS A 205 14.92 -4.38 -10.33
N TYR A 206 13.92 -5.26 -10.27
CA TYR A 206 13.71 -6.08 -9.07
C TYR A 206 14.01 -7.56 -9.37
N GLU A 207 14.60 -8.24 -8.38
CA GLU A 207 14.81 -9.68 -8.43
C GLU A 207 13.63 -10.40 -7.78
N TRP A 208 13.02 -11.33 -8.52
CA TRP A 208 11.90 -12.15 -8.06
C TRP A 208 12.19 -13.62 -8.27
N LYS A 209 12.32 -14.38 -7.16
CA LYS A 209 12.59 -15.82 -7.17
C LYS A 209 13.75 -16.19 -8.14
N GLY A 210 14.86 -15.46 -8.08
CA GLY A 210 16.05 -15.69 -8.91
C GLY A 210 15.98 -15.13 -10.34
N ARG A 211 14.88 -14.46 -10.74
CA ARG A 211 14.74 -13.80 -12.05
C ARG A 211 14.89 -12.29 -11.90
N ARG A 212 15.67 -11.65 -12.77
CA ARG A 212 15.67 -10.19 -12.91
C ARG A 212 14.47 -9.79 -13.77
N VAL A 213 13.62 -8.93 -13.21
CA VAL A 213 12.44 -8.40 -13.89
C VAL A 213 12.63 -6.89 -14.12
N ARG A 214 12.36 -6.46 -15.34
CA ARG A 214 12.29 -5.04 -15.72
C ARG A 214 10.95 -4.44 -15.31
#